data_AF-A0A432SVM6-F1
#
_entry.id   AF-A0A432SVM6-F1
#
_cell.length_a   1.000
_cell.length_b   1.000
_cell.length_c   1.000
_cell.angle_alpha   90.00
_cell.angle_beta   90.00
_cell.angle_gamma   90.00
#
_symmetry.space_group_name_H-M   'P 1'
#
loop_
_entity.id
_entity.type
_entity.pdbx_description
1 polymer ?
#
loop_
_entity_poly.entity_id
_entity_poly.type
_entity_poly.pdbx_seq_one_letter_code
_entity_poly.pdbx_strand_id
1 'polypeptide(L)'
;MEKFLELEAGYLFIGSFILLVTLFVTTRPFFKKGAVLKGFISVGIFLMFTIGMHYKITTERMASVKSAFKEGKTVICESRATRKVAQSVDININREWTLEGDVFSSVNYGRVFHTARCLVK
;
A
#
# COMPACT_ATOMS: atom_id res chain seq x y z
N MET A 1 4.19 -12.88 -6.20
CA MET A 1 5.23 -12.08 -5.50
C MET A 1 5.34 -10.67 -6.06
N GLU A 2 5.24 -10.47 -7.38
CA GLU A 2 5.37 -9.15 -8.01
C GLU A 2 4.46 -8.08 -7.39
N LYS A 3 3.16 -8.37 -7.24
CA LYS A 3 2.21 -7.44 -6.58
C LYS A 3 2.53 -7.14 -5.12
N PHE A 4 3.09 -8.10 -4.39
CA PHE A 4 3.49 -7.88 -3.00
C PHE A 4 4.65 -6.89 -2.94
N LEU A 5 5.68 -7.09 -3.76
CA LEU A 5 6.81 -6.18 -3.82
C LEU A 5 6.40 -4.81 -4.35
N GLU A 6 5.52 -4.74 -5.34
CA GLU A 6 5.00 -3.47 -5.87
C GLU A 6 4.30 -2.62 -4.79
N LEU A 7 3.45 -3.26 -3.98
CA LEU A 7 2.65 -2.56 -2.96
C LEU A 7 3.43 -2.29 -1.67
N GLU A 8 4.30 -3.21 -1.26
CA GLU A 8 4.94 -3.20 0.06
C GLU A 8 6.43 -2.85 0.05
N ALA A 9 7.07 -2.62 -1.11
CA ALA A 9 8.51 -2.30 -1.18
C ALA A 9 8.92 -1.14 -0.24
N GLY A 10 8.08 -0.11 -0.14
CA GLY A 10 8.31 1.00 0.80
C GLY A 10 8.31 0.54 2.27
N TYR A 11 7.37 -0.32 2.66
CA TYR A 11 7.30 -0.85 4.02
C TYR A 11 8.40 -1.88 4.32
N LEU A 12 8.83 -2.66 3.32
CA LEU A 12 9.99 -3.54 3.45
C LEU A 12 11.27 -2.75 3.69
N PHE A 13 11.47 -1.64 2.97
CA PHE A 13 12.61 -0.75 3.18
C PHE A 13 12.61 -0.14 4.59
N ILE A 14 11.46 0.40 5.03
CA ILE A 14 11.29 0.96 6.38
C ILE A 14 11.51 -0.13 7.45
N GLY A 15 10.94 -1.31 7.26
CA GLY A 15 11.10 -2.44 8.17
C GLY A 15 12.56 -2.88 8.31
N SER A 16 13.29 -2.94 7.20
CA SER A 16 14.73 -3.22 7.19
C SER A 16 15.52 -2.17 8.00
N PHE A 17 15.23 -0.88 7.78
CA PHE A 17 15.85 0.20 8.55
C PHE A 17 15.57 0.08 10.05
N ILE A 18 14.34 -0.23 10.44
CA ILE A 18 13.96 -0.47 11.85
C ILE A 18 14.76 -1.63 12.44
N LEU A 19 14.96 -2.73 11.71
CA LEU A 19 15.75 -3.87 12.16
C LEU A 19 17.24 -3.53 12.32
N LEU A 20 17.80 -2.70 11.43
CA LEU A 20 19.17 -2.21 11.57
C LEU A 20 19.34 -1.35 12.82
N VAL A 21 18.40 -0.43 13.07
CA VAL A 21 18.40 0.37 14.31
C VAL A 21 18.24 -0.52 15.53
N THR A 22 17.35 -1.52 15.47
CA THR A 22 17.15 -2.50 16.56
C THR A 22 18.44 -3.26 16.86
N LEU A 23 19.14 -3.73 15.82
CA LEU A 23 20.44 -4.39 15.96
C LEU A 23 21.47 -3.46 16.60
N PHE A 24 21.59 -2.23 16.12
CA PHE A 24 22.53 -1.25 16.67
C PHE A 24 22.25 -0.96 18.16
N VAL A 25 21.00 -0.68 18.51
CA VAL A 25 20.62 -0.31 19.89
C VAL A 25 20.80 -1.49 20.85
N THR A 26 20.42 -2.70 20.45
CA THR A 26 20.48 -3.89 21.31
C THR A 26 21.89 -4.43 21.56
N THR A 27 22.90 -3.99 20.80
CA THR A 27 24.32 -4.31 21.04
C THR A 27 25.00 -3.38 22.05
N ARG A 28 24.28 -2.41 22.62
CA ARG A 28 24.84 -1.45 23.57
C ARG A 28 25.04 -2.03 24.97
N PRO A 29 26.07 -1.58 25.71
CA PRO A 29 26.49 -2.20 26.97
C PRO A 29 25.45 -2.12 28.09
N PHE A 30 24.48 -1.21 27.97
CA PHE A 30 23.37 -1.06 28.91
C PHE A 30 22.23 -2.07 28.69
N PHE A 31 22.26 -2.89 27.64
CA PHE A 31 21.30 -3.97 27.42
C PHE A 31 21.75 -5.30 28.03
N LYS A 32 20.79 -6.09 28.55
CA LYS A 32 21.04 -7.42 29.12
C LYS A 32 21.54 -8.40 28.05
N LYS A 33 22.32 -9.41 28.46
CA LYS A 33 22.72 -10.53 27.57
C LYS A 33 21.48 -11.15 26.91
N GLY A 34 21.57 -11.42 25.61
CA GLY A 34 20.46 -11.95 24.81
C GLY A 34 19.43 -10.91 24.33
N ALA A 35 19.62 -9.61 24.61
CA ALA A 35 18.74 -8.55 24.13
C ALA A 35 18.68 -8.45 22.60
N VAL A 36 19.80 -8.71 21.91
CA VAL A 36 19.85 -8.70 20.44
C VAL A 36 18.85 -9.70 19.85
N LEU A 37 18.93 -10.97 20.25
CA LEU A 37 18.04 -12.02 19.74
C LEU A 37 16.57 -11.73 20.07
N LYS A 38 16.27 -11.36 21.33
CA LYS A 38 14.89 -11.06 21.76
C LYS A 38 14.31 -9.85 21.04
N GLY A 39 15.09 -8.77 20.90
CA GLY A 39 14.68 -7.56 20.21
C GLY A 39 14.45 -7.81 18.72
N PHE A 40 15.40 -8.49 18.06
CA PHE A 40 15.30 -8.78 16.63
C PHE A 40 14.12 -9.69 16.31
N ILE A 41 13.87 -10.74 17.11
CA ILE A 41 12.71 -11.63 16.94
C ILE A 41 11.40 -10.85 17.19
N SER A 42 11.30 -10.12 18.30
CA SER A 42 10.08 -9.41 18.66
C SER A 42 9.71 -8.35 17.63
N VAL A 43 10.66 -7.51 17.22
CA VAL A 43 10.47 -6.48 16.20
C VAL A 43 10.21 -7.12 14.83
N GLY A 44 10.94 -8.17 14.48
CA GLY A 44 10.78 -8.89 13.22
C GLY A 44 9.38 -9.50 13.06
N ILE A 45 8.85 -10.16 14.10
CA ILE A 45 7.49 -10.71 14.11
C ILE A 45 6.46 -9.59 13.96
N PHE A 46 6.63 -8.49 14.68
CA PHE A 46 5.72 -7.35 14.60
C PHE A 46 5.69 -6.74 13.19
N LEU A 47 6.86 -6.52 12.58
CA LEU A 47 6.98 -6.00 11.21
C LEU A 47 6.37 -6.96 10.19
N MET A 48 6.65 -8.26 10.32
CA MET A 48 6.07 -9.29 9.45
C MET A 48 4.53 -9.25 9.50
N PHE A 49 3.96 -9.22 10.71
CA PHE A 49 2.52 -9.21 10.91
C PHE A 49 1.87 -7.95 10.32
N THR A 50 2.43 -6.77 10.61
CA THR A 50 1.86 -5.49 10.17
C THR A 50 1.95 -5.32 8.66
N ILE A 51 3.07 -5.69 8.03
CA ILE A 51 3.22 -5.67 6.57
C ILE A 51 2.27 -6.68 5.91
N GLY A 52 2.17 -7.90 6.45
CA GLY A 52 1.25 -8.91 5.94
C GLY A 52 -0.22 -8.48 6.02
N MET A 53 -0.61 -7.87 7.15
CA MET A 53 -1.96 -7.34 7.35
C MET A 53 -2.25 -6.18 6.41
N HIS A 54 -1.31 -5.25 6.24
CA HIS A 54 -1.44 -4.12 5.32
C HIS A 54 -1.65 -4.59 3.88
N TYR A 55 -0.85 -5.56 3.42
CA TYR A 55 -0.97 -6.14 2.07
C TYR A 55 -2.34 -6.80 1.86
N LYS A 56 -2.81 -7.57 2.85
CA LYS A 56 -4.12 -8.23 2.78
C LYS A 56 -5.25 -7.21 2.65
N ILE A 57 -5.30 -6.22 3.54
CA ILE A 57 -6.34 -5.17 3.52
C ILE A 57 -6.30 -4.40 2.19
N THR A 58 -5.11 -4.09 1.71
CA THR A 58 -4.91 -3.36 0.45
C THR A 58 -5.43 -4.14 -0.75
N THR A 59 -5.11 -5.43 -0.85
CA THR A 59 -5.54 -6.27 -1.98
C THR A 59 -7.04 -6.60 -1.93
N GLU A 60 -7.62 -6.78 -0.74
CA GLU A 60 -9.07 -6.91 -0.56
C GLU A 60 -9.82 -5.65 -1.01
N ARG A 61 -9.34 -4.47 -0.61
CA ARG A 61 -9.89 -3.19 -1.10
C ARG A 61 -9.79 -3.07 -2.61
N MET A 62 -8.63 -3.38 -3.20
CA MET A 62 -8.44 -3.33 -4.65
C MET A 62 -9.42 -4.26 -5.37
N ALA A 63 -9.63 -5.47 -4.87
CA ALA A 63 -10.60 -6.40 -5.44
C ALA A 63 -12.03 -5.84 -5.38
N SER A 64 -12.42 -5.25 -4.25
CA SER A 64 -13.72 -4.59 -4.09
C SER A 64 -13.90 -3.42 -5.08
N VAL A 65 -12.89 -2.56 -5.22
CA VAL A 65 -12.89 -1.45 -6.19
C VAL A 65 -13.08 -1.96 -7.62
N LYS A 66 -12.35 -3.02 -8.01
CA LYS A 66 -12.47 -3.59 -9.35
C LYS A 66 -13.84 -4.21 -9.60
N SER A 67 -14.42 -4.89 -8.60
CA SER A 67 -15.78 -5.44 -8.71
C SER A 67 -16.80 -4.32 -8.87
N ALA A 68 -16.74 -3.31 -8.01
CA ALA A 68 -17.65 -2.17 -8.06
C ALA A 68 -17.57 -1.43 -9.41
N PHE A 69 -16.36 -1.20 -9.92
CA PHE A 69 -16.17 -0.58 -11.23
C PHE A 69 -16.81 -1.41 -12.36
N LYS A 70 -16.62 -2.74 -12.36
CA LYS A 70 -17.23 -3.65 -13.35
C LYS A 70 -18.75 -3.73 -13.23
N GLU A 71 -19.29 -3.53 -12.04
CA GLU A 71 -20.73 -3.46 -11.77
C GLU A 71 -21.36 -2.11 -12.16
N GLY A 72 -20.58 -1.18 -12.71
CA GLY A 72 -21.08 0.15 -13.09
C GLY A 72 -21.19 1.15 -11.94
N LYS A 73 -20.69 0.78 -10.75
CA LYS A 73 -20.63 1.69 -9.60
C LYS A 73 -19.47 2.66 -9.77
N THR A 74 -19.64 3.85 -9.19
CA THR A 74 -18.60 4.87 -9.17
C THR A 74 -17.57 4.53 -8.09
N VAL A 75 -16.29 4.57 -8.45
CA VAL A 75 -15.16 4.46 -7.53
C VAL A 75 -14.44 5.79 -7.47
N ILE A 76 -13.94 6.15 -6.30
CA ILE A 76 -13.23 7.40 -6.06
C ILE A 76 -11.74 7.08 -5.97
N CYS A 77 -10.92 7.73 -6.79
CA CYS A 77 -9.47 7.57 -6.77
C CYS A 77 -8.77 8.86 -6.39
N GLU A 78 -7.75 8.79 -5.53
CA GLU A 78 -6.99 9.97 -5.11
C GLU A 78 -5.99 10.44 -6.19
N SER A 79 -6.02 11.72 -6.53
CA SER A 79 -5.07 12.36 -7.44
C SER A 79 -3.98 13.11 -6.66
N ARG A 80 -2.70 12.74 -6.87
CA ARG A 80 -1.55 13.40 -6.23
C ARG A 80 -1.13 14.73 -6.88
N ALA A 81 -1.93 15.28 -7.79
CA ALA A 81 -1.45 16.31 -8.72
C ALA A 81 -1.12 17.66 -8.08
N THR A 82 -1.84 18.11 -7.07
CA THR A 82 -1.56 19.37 -6.36
C THR A 82 -2.29 19.35 -5.03
N ARG A 83 -1.67 19.82 -3.94
CA ARG A 83 -2.33 20.04 -2.62
C ARG A 83 -3.52 21.02 -2.66
N LYS A 84 -3.93 21.46 -3.85
CA LYS A 84 -4.95 22.47 -4.09
C LYS A 84 -5.92 21.91 -5.16
N VAL A 85 -7.06 21.41 -4.68
CA VAL A 85 -8.38 21.37 -5.35
C VAL A 85 -8.42 20.61 -6.71
N ALA A 86 -8.84 19.35 -6.88
CA ALA A 86 -9.61 18.41 -6.09
C ALA A 86 -8.83 17.09 -5.88
N GLN A 87 -8.84 16.58 -4.64
CA GLN A 87 -8.04 15.42 -4.21
C GLN A 87 -8.48 14.10 -4.84
N SER A 88 -9.65 14.03 -5.46
CA SER A 88 -10.27 12.77 -5.84
C SER A 88 -11.05 12.85 -7.14
N VAL A 89 -10.98 11.79 -7.95
CA VAL A 89 -11.66 11.67 -9.24
C VAL A 89 -12.67 10.52 -9.17
N ASP A 90 -13.89 10.79 -9.64
CA ASP A 90 -14.94 9.79 -9.80
C ASP A 90 -14.70 9.00 -11.10
N ILE A 91 -14.36 7.73 -10.96
CA ILE A 91 -14.09 6.78 -12.05
C ILE A 91 -15.30 5.84 -12.18
N ASN A 92 -15.81 5.69 -13.41
CA ASN A 92 -16.97 4.85 -13.70
C ASN A 92 -16.87 4.25 -15.10
N ILE A 93 -17.21 2.97 -15.25
CA ILE A 93 -17.13 2.22 -16.53
C ILE A 93 -18.11 2.73 -17.59
N ASN A 94 -19.23 3.35 -17.17
CA ASN A 94 -20.21 3.94 -18.06
C ASN A 94 -19.76 5.32 -18.61
N ARG A 95 -18.54 5.74 -18.27
CA ARG A 95 -17.89 6.95 -18.77
C ARG A 95 -16.66 6.56 -19.59
N GLU A 96 -15.74 7.49 -19.72
CA GLU A 96 -14.47 7.43 -20.44
C GLU A 96 -13.35 6.57 -19.80
N TRP A 97 -13.65 5.79 -18.77
CA TRP A 97 -12.64 5.06 -18.00
C TRP A 97 -12.57 3.59 -18.39
N THR A 98 -11.36 3.08 -18.53
CA THR A 98 -11.04 1.66 -18.70
C THR A 98 -10.17 1.16 -17.55
N LEU A 99 -10.19 -0.15 -17.31
CA LEU A 99 -9.37 -0.81 -16.29
C LEU A 99 -8.49 -1.86 -16.96
N GLU A 100 -7.18 -1.65 -16.92
CA GLU A 100 -6.17 -2.58 -17.40
C GLU A 100 -5.32 -3.06 -16.23
N GLY A 101 -5.42 -4.35 -15.90
CA GLY A 101 -4.76 -4.91 -14.72
C GLY A 101 -5.25 -4.26 -13.42
N ASP A 102 -4.40 -3.43 -12.80
CA ASP A 102 -4.66 -2.68 -11.57
C ASP A 102 -4.72 -1.16 -11.80
N VAL A 103 -4.75 -0.73 -13.05
CA VAL A 103 -4.63 0.67 -13.45
C VAL A 103 -5.86 1.13 -14.21
N PHE A 104 -6.46 2.23 -13.75
CA PHE A 104 -7.48 2.96 -14.47
C PHE A 104 -6.85 3.97 -15.42
N SER A 105 -7.32 3.99 -16.66
CA SER A 105 -6.91 4.95 -17.69
C SER A 105 -8.13 5.54 -18.39
N SER A 106 -7.95 6.68 -19.03
CA SER A 106 -8.99 7.32 -19.84
C SER A 106 -8.32 8.10 -20.97
N VAL A 107 -8.98 8.19 -22.12
CA VAL A 107 -8.52 9.00 -23.26
C VAL A 107 -8.56 10.50 -22.93
N ASN A 108 -9.49 10.90 -22.05
CA ASN A 108 -9.71 12.30 -21.69
C ASN A 108 -8.90 12.75 -20.46
N TYR A 109 -8.35 11.80 -19.69
CA TYR A 109 -7.43 12.09 -18.60
C TYR A 109 -6.02 11.62 -18.95
N GLY A 110 -5.08 12.56 -19.11
CA GLY A 110 -3.67 12.25 -19.35
C GLY A 110 -2.95 11.53 -18.20
N ARG A 111 -3.64 11.14 -17.11
CA ARG A 111 -3.08 10.46 -15.96
C ARG A 111 -3.81 9.16 -15.66
N VAL A 112 -3.04 8.17 -15.26
CA VAL A 112 -3.54 6.86 -14.82
C VAL A 112 -3.66 6.78 -13.30
N PHE A 113 -4.56 5.94 -12.81
CA PHE A 113 -4.85 5.78 -11.39
C PHE A 113 -4.73 4.31 -10.97
N HIS A 114 -3.89 4.03 -9.99
CA HIS A 114 -3.75 2.67 -9.48
C HIS A 114 -4.89 2.34 -8.51
N THR A 115 -5.56 1.20 -8.70
CA THR A 115 -6.68 0.70 -7.88
C THR A 115 -6.36 0.64 -6.38
N ALA A 116 -5.08 0.47 -6.00
CA ALA A 116 -4.63 0.53 -4.61
C ALA A 116 -4.89 1.89 -3.94
N ARG A 117 -5.17 2.96 -4.69
CA ARG A 117 -5.43 4.32 -4.19
C ARG A 117 -6.89 4.74 -4.35
N CYS A 118 -7.76 3.77 -4.58
CA CYS A 118 -9.17 4.01 -4.83
C CYS A 118 -10.04 3.37 -3.76
N LEU A 119 -11.27 3.87 -3.65
CA LEU A 119 -12.30 3.42 -2.73
C LEU A 119 -13.63 3.31 -3.47
N VAL A 120 -14.48 2.39 -3.04
CA VAL A 120 -15.87 2.35 -3.50
C VAL A 120 -16.60 3.52 -2.85
N LYS A 121 -17.36 4.27 -3.65
CA LYS A 121 -18.18 5.39 -3.19
C LYS A 121 -19.42 4.90 -2.44
#